data_AF-A0A7X5DHF1-F1
#
_entry.id   AF-A0A7X5DHF1-F1
#
_cell.length_a   1.000
_cell.length_b   1.000
_cell.length_c   1.000
_cell.angle_alpha   90.00
_cell.angle_beta   90.00
_cell.angle_gamma   90.00
#
_symmetry.space_group_name_H-M   'P 1'
#
loop_
_entity.id
_entity.type
_entity.pdbx_description
1 polymer ?
#
loop_
_entity_poly.entity_id
_entity_poly.type
_entity_poly.pdbx_seq_one_letter_code
_entity_poly.pdbx_strand_id
1 'polypeptide(L)'
;MSAEDLPCAAELTFEEKLAALNRTVMRHPLNREILYKTLAFCETERPLREAEDFIAALPQFNLATQNQYYLLTSLVRAHGLELVERDEAGEPVTAAQKEGLTEDEVDDLVAAISFKTTEVGAYFVEYNKPSARLVDLLGLDPGRADTYRELLEYVAGQARPYRDIEAFLDGRPALQTVIDGRPETMQPSVFVDKLERAGALVWKDGWTLTEEGREFLEELKVDGQA
;
A
#
# COMPACT_ATOMS: atom_id res chain seq x y z
N MET A 1 -12.41 -6.88 -48.42
CA MET A 1 -11.49 -6.79 -47.27
C MET A 1 -12.22 -7.36 -46.09
N SER A 2 -11.84 -8.57 -45.69
CA SER A 2 -12.46 -9.34 -44.61
C SER A 2 -12.20 -8.67 -43.27
N ALA A 3 -13.13 -8.82 -42.33
CA ALA A 3 -13.11 -8.22 -41.00
C ALA A 3 -12.08 -8.87 -40.02
N GLU A 4 -10.98 -9.42 -40.53
CA GLU A 4 -10.04 -10.26 -39.76
C GLU A 4 -8.72 -9.58 -39.38
N ASP A 5 -8.51 -8.30 -39.70
CA ASP A 5 -7.27 -7.56 -39.35
C ASP A 5 -7.53 -6.35 -38.43
N LEU A 6 -8.41 -6.50 -37.44
CA LEU A 6 -8.35 -5.63 -36.26
C LEU A 6 -7.21 -6.16 -35.37
N PRO A 7 -6.13 -5.39 -35.11
CA PRO A 7 -5.09 -5.84 -34.21
C PRO A 7 -5.73 -6.11 -32.84
N CYS A 8 -5.66 -7.38 -32.40
CA CYS A 8 -5.94 -7.78 -31.03
C CYS A 8 -5.17 -6.80 -30.14
N ALA A 9 -5.88 -6.00 -29.33
CA ALA A 9 -5.23 -5.07 -28.42
C ALA A 9 -4.20 -5.88 -27.61
N ALA A 10 -2.91 -5.63 -27.85
CA ALA A 10 -1.87 -6.46 -27.27
C ALA A 10 -2.07 -6.49 -25.76
N GLU A 11 -2.22 -7.70 -25.22
CA GLU A 11 -2.39 -7.86 -23.78
C GLU A 11 -1.19 -7.23 -23.07
N LEU A 12 -1.45 -6.35 -22.10
CA LEU A 12 -0.38 -5.66 -21.38
C LEU A 12 0.56 -6.68 -20.74
N THR A 13 1.86 -6.42 -20.84
CA THR A 13 2.89 -7.21 -20.16
C THR A 13 2.76 -7.09 -18.64
N PHE A 14 3.40 -8.01 -17.90
CA PHE A 14 3.45 -7.95 -16.44
C PHE A 14 3.99 -6.60 -15.94
N GLU A 15 5.06 -6.08 -16.55
CA GLU A 15 5.69 -4.81 -16.17
C GLU A 15 4.78 -3.61 -16.43
N GLU A 16 4.03 -3.60 -17.53
CA GLU A 16 3.06 -2.54 -17.83
C GLU A 16 1.88 -2.56 -16.86
N LYS A 17 1.37 -3.75 -16.51
CA LYS A 17 0.34 -3.95 -15.49
C LYS A 17 0.84 -3.46 -14.13
N LEU A 18 2.07 -3.85 -13.73
CA LEU A 18 2.69 -3.40 -12.48
C LEU A 18 2.90 -1.88 -12.45
N ALA A 19 3.32 -1.27 -13.56
CA ALA A 19 3.46 0.18 -13.65
C ALA A 19 2.12 0.90 -13.52
N ALA A 20 1.03 0.35 -14.08
CA ALA A 20 -0.32 0.88 -13.91
C ALA A 20 -0.80 0.78 -12.45
N LEU A 21 -0.55 -0.36 -11.79
CA LEU A 21 -0.84 -0.55 -10.37
C LEU A 21 -0.07 0.43 -9.50
N ASN A 22 1.24 0.56 -9.72
CA ASN A 22 2.10 1.47 -8.96
C ASN A 22 1.63 2.92 -9.10
N ARG A 23 1.35 3.38 -10.33
CA ARG A 23 0.77 4.72 -10.55
C ARG A 23 -0.53 4.91 -9.78
N THR A 24 -1.41 3.91 -9.75
CA THR A 24 -2.71 3.99 -9.06
C THR A 24 -2.54 4.08 -7.54
N VAL A 25 -1.73 3.20 -6.96
CA VAL A 25 -1.51 3.15 -5.50
C VAL A 25 -0.74 4.37 -4.99
N MET A 26 0.26 4.85 -5.76
CA MET A 26 1.12 5.95 -5.32
C MET A 26 0.58 7.35 -5.65
N ARG A 27 -0.48 7.47 -6.47
CA ARG A 27 -1.03 8.77 -6.90
C ARG A 27 -1.50 9.66 -5.75
N HIS A 28 -2.20 9.07 -4.79
CA HIS A 28 -2.81 9.79 -3.67
C HIS A 28 -2.27 9.27 -2.34
N PRO A 29 -1.39 10.01 -1.65
CA PRO A 29 -0.74 9.54 -0.43
C PRO A 29 -1.72 9.05 0.66
N LEU A 30 -2.89 9.70 0.79
CA LEU A 30 -3.92 9.32 1.76
C LEU A 30 -4.55 7.95 1.47
N ASN A 31 -4.57 7.51 0.21
CA ASN A 31 -5.17 6.24 -0.19
C ASN A 31 -4.15 5.11 -0.28
N ARG A 32 -2.85 5.43 -0.30
CA ARG A 32 -1.78 4.46 -0.53
C ARG A 32 -1.87 3.27 0.42
N GLU A 33 -1.95 3.53 1.72
CA GLU A 33 -2.03 2.48 2.74
C GLU A 33 -3.35 1.69 2.66
N ILE A 34 -4.46 2.36 2.32
CA ILE A 34 -5.76 1.69 2.16
C ILE A 34 -5.69 0.70 1.00
N LEU A 35 -5.18 1.14 -0.15
CA LEU A 35 -5.05 0.33 -1.36
C LEU A 35 -4.04 -0.82 -1.17
N TYR A 36 -2.89 -0.56 -0.54
CA TYR A 36 -1.92 -1.60 -0.19
C TYR A 36 -2.53 -2.67 0.71
N LYS A 37 -3.18 -2.27 1.82
CA LYS A 37 -3.80 -3.21 2.76
C LYS A 37 -4.96 -3.98 2.14
N THR A 38 -5.71 -3.37 1.22
CA THR A 38 -6.78 -4.05 0.46
C THR A 38 -6.20 -5.15 -0.42
N LEU A 39 -5.10 -4.90 -1.13
CA LEU A 39 -4.41 -5.94 -1.91
C LEU A 39 -3.89 -7.07 -1.02
N ALA A 40 -3.35 -6.77 0.16
CA ALA A 40 -2.91 -7.81 1.09
C ALA A 40 -4.10 -8.63 1.63
N PHE A 41 -5.21 -7.97 2.01
CA PHE A 41 -6.39 -8.63 2.55
C PHE A 41 -7.09 -9.56 1.53
N CYS A 42 -7.11 -9.16 0.26
CA CYS A 42 -7.69 -9.93 -0.83
C CYS A 42 -6.73 -10.98 -1.43
N GLU A 43 -5.58 -11.28 -0.81
CA GLU A 43 -4.73 -12.43 -1.21
C GLU A 43 -5.54 -13.73 -1.29
N THR A 44 -6.45 -13.89 -0.33
CA THR A 44 -7.56 -14.85 -0.39
C THR A 44 -8.79 -14.13 -0.90
N GLU A 45 -9.60 -14.80 -1.70
CA GLU A 45 -10.78 -14.18 -2.29
C GLU A 45 -11.77 -13.69 -1.21
N ARG A 46 -12.26 -12.46 -1.37
CA ARG A 46 -13.17 -11.78 -0.43
C ARG A 46 -14.45 -11.34 -1.13
N PRO A 47 -15.64 -11.64 -0.60
CA PRO A 47 -16.90 -11.05 -1.05
C PRO A 47 -16.87 -9.52 -0.95
N LEU A 48 -17.60 -8.83 -1.83
CA LEU A 48 -17.68 -7.35 -1.83
C LEU A 48 -17.87 -6.77 -0.43
N ARG A 49 -18.87 -7.26 0.30
CA ARG A 49 -19.21 -6.72 1.62
C ARG A 49 -18.08 -6.87 2.63
N GLU A 50 -17.40 -8.02 2.63
CA GLU A 50 -16.26 -8.25 3.52
C GLU A 50 -15.09 -7.32 3.18
N ALA A 51 -14.81 -7.11 1.90
CA ALA A 51 -13.78 -6.18 1.44
C ALA A 51 -14.13 -4.72 1.79
N GLU A 52 -15.39 -4.31 1.66
CA GLU A 52 -15.85 -2.97 2.06
C GLU A 52 -15.79 -2.75 3.57
N ASP A 53 -16.23 -3.74 4.36
CA ASP A 53 -16.17 -3.69 5.82
C ASP A 53 -14.71 -3.62 6.31
N PHE A 54 -13.80 -4.36 5.66
CA PHE A 54 -12.37 -4.28 5.93
C PHE A 54 -11.83 -2.86 5.66
N ILE A 55 -12.11 -2.28 4.49
CA ILE A 55 -11.66 -0.93 4.15
C ILE A 55 -12.22 0.10 5.13
N ALA A 56 -13.51 -0.01 5.49
CA ALA A 56 -14.18 0.88 6.42
C ALA A 56 -13.55 0.87 7.83
N ALA A 57 -13.01 -0.29 8.25
CA ALA A 57 -12.37 -0.45 9.54
C ALA A 57 -10.94 0.13 9.60
N LEU A 58 -10.33 0.47 8.45
CA LEU A 58 -8.99 1.04 8.42
C LEU A 58 -8.98 2.48 8.96
N PRO A 59 -8.11 2.82 9.93
CA PRO A 59 -8.02 4.19 10.44
C PRO A 59 -7.75 5.24 9.36
N GLN A 60 -7.02 4.85 8.31
CA GLN A 60 -6.68 5.70 7.17
C GLN A 60 -7.92 6.11 6.36
N PHE A 61 -8.97 5.28 6.38
CA PHE A 61 -10.20 5.54 5.62
C PHE A 61 -11.00 6.73 6.16
N ASN A 62 -10.80 7.14 7.42
CA ASN A 62 -11.45 8.32 8.00
C ASN A 62 -11.18 9.62 7.23
N LEU A 63 -10.09 9.69 6.47
CA LEU A 63 -9.70 10.84 5.67
C LEU A 63 -9.91 10.63 4.17
N ALA A 64 -10.41 9.46 3.75
CA ALA A 64 -10.63 9.14 2.36
C ALA A 64 -11.83 9.90 1.81
N THR A 65 -11.69 10.45 0.60
CA THR A 65 -12.79 11.10 -0.12
C THR A 65 -13.52 10.17 -1.10
N GLN A 66 -12.95 8.99 -1.33
CA GLN A 66 -13.47 7.95 -2.21
C GLN A 66 -14.09 6.84 -1.36
N ASN A 67 -15.22 6.28 -1.80
CA ASN A 67 -15.84 5.15 -1.13
C ASN A 67 -15.09 3.83 -1.41
N GLN A 68 -15.42 2.80 -0.65
CA GLN A 68 -14.77 1.49 -0.65
C GLN A 68 -14.87 0.81 -2.03
N TYR A 69 -16.05 0.81 -2.62
CA TYR A 69 -16.28 0.27 -3.98
C TYR A 69 -15.40 0.95 -5.03
N TYR A 70 -15.24 2.27 -4.98
CA TYR A 70 -14.36 3.00 -5.89
C TYR A 70 -12.89 2.58 -5.72
N LEU A 71 -12.43 2.39 -4.48
CA LEU A 71 -11.07 1.94 -4.20
C LEU A 71 -10.82 0.53 -4.72
N LEU A 72 -11.75 -0.40 -4.51
CA LEU A 72 -11.70 -1.77 -5.04
C LEU A 72 -11.65 -1.79 -6.56
N THR A 73 -12.60 -1.11 -7.22
CA THR A 73 -12.65 -1.05 -8.69
C THR A 73 -11.46 -0.30 -9.30
N SER A 74 -10.84 0.64 -8.57
CA SER A 74 -9.57 1.26 -9.00
C SER A 74 -8.42 0.26 -9.03
N LEU A 75 -8.36 -0.66 -8.05
CA LEU A 75 -7.38 -1.75 -8.07
C LEU A 75 -7.64 -2.76 -9.18
N VAL A 76 -8.91 -3.04 -9.49
CA VAL A 76 -9.28 -3.91 -10.63
C VAL A 76 -8.83 -3.30 -11.96
N ARG A 77 -9.18 -2.02 -12.20
CA ARG A 77 -8.75 -1.29 -13.40
C ARG A 77 -7.23 -1.17 -13.52
N ALA A 78 -6.52 -1.21 -12.39
CA ALA A 78 -5.07 -1.15 -12.33
C ALA A 78 -4.41 -2.54 -12.26
N HIS A 79 -5.15 -3.62 -12.50
CA HIS A 79 -4.66 -5.00 -12.53
C HIS A 79 -4.14 -5.55 -11.19
N GLY A 80 -4.42 -4.89 -10.06
CA GLY A 80 -4.04 -5.37 -8.73
C GLY A 80 -5.04 -6.37 -8.13
N LEU A 81 -6.32 -6.20 -8.44
CA LEU A 81 -7.39 -7.15 -8.09
C LEU A 81 -8.03 -7.72 -9.35
N GLU A 82 -8.49 -8.96 -9.27
CA GLU A 82 -9.52 -9.49 -10.16
C GLU A 82 -10.89 -9.34 -9.49
N LEU A 83 -11.91 -9.02 -10.29
CA LEU A 83 -13.31 -9.07 -9.89
C LEU A 83 -13.87 -10.39 -10.38
N VAL A 84 -14.38 -11.20 -9.45
CA VAL A 84 -15.00 -12.49 -9.71
C VAL A 84 -16.50 -12.33 -9.52
N GLU A 85 -17.27 -12.56 -10.58
CA GLU A 85 -18.73 -12.64 -10.52
C GLU A 85 -19.14 -14.07 -10.13
N ARG A 86 -20.17 -14.20 -9.29
CA ARG A 86 -20.68 -15.48 -8.80
C ARG A 86 -22.18 -15.57 -8.99
N ASP A 87 -22.66 -16.76 -9.33
CA ASP A 87 -24.10 -17.06 -9.45
C ASP A 87 -24.75 -17.33 -8.08
N GLU A 88 -26.04 -17.67 -8.06
CA GLU A 88 -26.79 -17.98 -6.83
C GLU A 88 -26.24 -19.19 -6.06
N ALA A 89 -25.58 -20.13 -6.75
CA ALA A 89 -24.92 -21.28 -6.13
C ALA A 89 -23.52 -20.92 -5.59
N GLY A 90 -23.05 -19.71 -5.87
CA GLY A 90 -21.74 -19.22 -5.52
C GLY A 90 -20.66 -19.70 -6.48
N GLU A 91 -20.99 -20.22 -7.66
CA GLU A 91 -20.00 -20.65 -8.66
C GLU A 91 -19.55 -19.47 -9.52
N PRO A 92 -18.28 -19.42 -10.00
CA PRO A 92 -17.81 -18.34 -10.85
C PRO A 92 -18.59 -18.24 -12.17
N VAL A 93 -19.09 -17.04 -12.49
CA VAL A 93 -19.73 -16.73 -13.77
C VAL A 93 -18.66 -16.49 -14.84
N THR A 94 -18.71 -17.29 -15.91
CA THR A 94 -17.74 -17.23 -17.01
C THR A 94 -18.21 -16.30 -18.12
N ALA A 95 -17.26 -15.79 -18.92
CA ALA A 95 -17.57 -14.99 -20.10
C ALA A 95 -18.47 -15.74 -21.12
N ALA A 96 -18.30 -17.05 -21.24
CA ALA A 96 -19.12 -17.88 -22.12
C ALA A 96 -20.59 -17.96 -21.67
N GLN A 97 -20.86 -17.96 -20.36
CA GLN A 97 -22.23 -17.91 -19.84
C GLN A 97 -22.92 -16.57 -20.11
N LYS A 98 -22.14 -15.50 -20.27
CA LYS A 98 -22.63 -14.15 -20.59
C LYS A 98 -22.79 -13.91 -22.09
N GLU A 99 -22.32 -14.81 -22.94
CA GLU A 99 -22.35 -14.62 -24.39
C GLU A 99 -23.80 -14.62 -24.91
N GLY A 100 -24.19 -13.52 -25.54
CA GLY A 100 -25.54 -13.35 -26.10
C GLY A 100 -26.61 -12.91 -25.10
N LEU A 101 -26.25 -12.71 -23.82
CA LEU A 101 -27.13 -12.13 -22.81
C LEU A 101 -27.17 -10.61 -22.92
N THR A 102 -28.32 -10.03 -22.59
CA THR A 102 -28.50 -8.60 -22.33
C THR A 102 -27.92 -8.22 -20.97
N GLU A 103 -27.77 -6.91 -20.71
CA GLU A 103 -27.29 -6.41 -19.41
C GLU A 103 -28.19 -6.88 -18.25
N ASP A 104 -29.51 -6.78 -18.42
CA ASP A 104 -30.48 -7.26 -17.43
C ASP A 104 -30.36 -8.77 -17.17
N GLU A 105 -30.12 -9.58 -18.22
CA GLU A 105 -29.92 -11.03 -18.08
C GLU A 105 -28.57 -11.38 -17.43
N VAL A 106 -27.54 -10.55 -17.61
CA VAL A 106 -26.26 -10.70 -16.90
C VAL A 106 -26.44 -10.33 -15.42
N ASP A 107 -27.17 -9.27 -15.11
CA ASP A 107 -27.48 -8.88 -13.72
C ASP A 107 -28.30 -9.96 -13.01
N ASP A 108 -29.25 -10.60 -13.69
CA ASP A 108 -29.99 -11.75 -13.16
C ASP A 108 -29.10 -12.98 -12.94
N LEU A 109 -28.08 -13.18 -13.77
CA LEU A 109 -27.12 -14.28 -13.64
C LEU A 109 -26.12 -14.07 -12.50
N VAL A 110 -25.70 -12.82 -12.27
CA VAL A 110 -24.68 -12.46 -11.27
C VAL A 110 -25.34 -12.14 -9.94
N ALA A 111 -25.34 -13.11 -9.03
CA ALA A 111 -25.89 -12.93 -7.68
C ALA A 111 -24.94 -12.20 -6.73
N ALA A 112 -23.63 -12.31 -6.94
CA ALA A 112 -22.63 -11.68 -6.08
C ALA A 112 -21.33 -11.37 -6.83
N ILE A 113 -20.54 -10.46 -6.26
CA ILE A 113 -19.16 -10.21 -6.69
C ILE A 113 -18.19 -10.36 -5.52
N SER A 114 -16.98 -10.77 -5.85
CA SER A 114 -15.85 -10.91 -4.94
C SER A 114 -14.56 -10.41 -5.59
N PHE A 115 -13.54 -10.22 -4.77
CA PHE A 115 -12.25 -9.70 -5.19
C PHE A 115 -11.14 -10.63 -4.74
N LYS A 116 -10.17 -10.85 -5.62
CA LYS A 116 -8.93 -11.56 -5.28
C LYS A 116 -7.73 -10.82 -5.84
N THR A 117 -6.63 -10.87 -5.13
CA THR A 117 -5.39 -10.23 -5.55
C THR A 117 -4.76 -11.02 -6.69
N THR A 118 -4.40 -10.32 -7.76
CA THR A 118 -3.74 -10.92 -8.94
C THR A 118 -2.27 -11.21 -8.64
N GLU A 119 -1.58 -11.90 -9.54
CA GLU A 119 -0.12 -12.08 -9.44
C GLU A 119 0.65 -10.74 -9.42
N VAL A 120 0.18 -9.76 -10.20
CA VAL A 120 0.75 -8.39 -10.22
C VAL A 120 0.50 -7.70 -8.88
N GLY A 121 -0.70 -7.85 -8.33
CA GLY A 121 -1.06 -7.32 -7.01
C GLY A 121 -0.21 -7.94 -5.89
N ALA A 122 -0.02 -9.26 -5.93
CA ALA A 122 0.79 -9.99 -4.95
C ALA A 122 2.25 -9.55 -5.00
N TYR A 123 2.83 -9.44 -6.20
CA TYR A 123 4.18 -8.89 -6.37
C TYR A 123 4.29 -7.47 -5.83
N PHE A 124 3.30 -6.61 -6.11
CA PHE A 124 3.28 -5.25 -5.59
C PHE A 124 3.24 -5.23 -4.06
N VAL A 125 2.43 -6.09 -3.42
CA VAL A 125 2.35 -6.20 -1.95
C VAL A 125 3.70 -6.63 -1.37
N GLU A 126 4.32 -7.66 -1.93
CA GLU A 126 5.61 -8.15 -1.45
C GLU A 126 6.72 -7.08 -1.58
N TYR A 127 6.77 -6.39 -2.72
CA TYR A 127 7.75 -5.33 -2.94
C TYR A 127 7.52 -4.10 -2.06
N ASN A 128 6.28 -3.81 -1.68
CA ASN A 128 5.92 -2.63 -0.87
C ASN A 128 5.65 -2.96 0.61
N LYS A 129 5.99 -4.16 1.08
CA LYS A 129 5.83 -4.50 2.50
C LYS A 129 6.61 -3.52 3.38
N PRO A 130 6.10 -3.14 4.57
CA PRO A 130 6.75 -2.17 5.44
C PRO A 130 8.24 -2.47 5.69
N SER A 131 8.62 -3.73 5.89
CA SER A 131 10.03 -4.11 6.07
C SER A 131 10.89 -3.77 4.84
N ALA A 132 10.44 -4.05 3.62
CA ALA A 132 11.15 -3.65 2.40
C ALA A 132 11.28 -2.12 2.28
N ARG A 133 10.19 -1.38 2.58
CA ARG A 133 10.20 0.09 2.58
C ARG A 133 11.16 0.67 3.62
N LEU A 134 11.31 0.02 4.77
CA LEU A 134 12.23 0.41 5.83
C LEU A 134 13.68 0.12 5.45
N VAL A 135 13.96 -1.04 4.86
CA VAL A 135 15.29 -1.35 4.29
C VAL A 135 15.68 -0.29 3.26
N ASP A 136 14.80 0.01 2.31
CA ASP A 136 15.04 1.04 1.29
C ASP A 136 15.28 2.42 1.90
N LEU A 137 14.50 2.80 2.93
CA LEU A 137 14.65 4.08 3.63
C LEU A 137 16.03 4.22 4.28
N LEU A 138 16.50 3.16 4.96
CA LEU A 138 17.81 3.15 5.62
C LEU A 138 18.95 3.10 4.58
N GLY A 139 18.74 2.42 3.45
CA GLY A 139 19.71 2.33 2.36
C GLY A 139 19.84 3.59 1.50
N LEU A 140 18.80 4.44 1.46
CA LEU A 140 18.76 5.64 0.61
C LEU A 140 19.86 6.65 0.94
N ASP A 141 20.16 6.82 2.22
CA ASP A 141 21.22 7.70 2.71
C ASP A 141 21.89 7.06 3.95
N PRO A 142 23.02 6.38 3.75
CA PRO A 142 23.75 5.73 4.84
C PRO A 142 24.12 6.67 5.98
N GLY A 143 24.31 7.97 5.72
CA GLY A 143 24.61 8.97 6.75
C GLY A 143 23.45 9.26 7.70
N ARG A 144 22.24 8.77 7.37
CA ARG A 144 21.02 8.93 8.18
C ARG A 144 20.50 7.62 8.77
N ALA A 145 21.03 6.48 8.34
CA ALA A 145 20.55 5.15 8.74
C ALA A 145 20.54 4.99 10.27
N ASP A 146 21.63 5.35 10.93
CA ASP A 146 21.74 5.27 12.40
C ASP A 146 20.73 6.18 13.11
N THR A 147 20.47 7.38 12.55
CA THR A 147 19.46 8.29 13.13
C THR A 147 18.05 7.73 13.02
N TYR A 148 17.71 7.02 11.93
CA TYR A 148 16.42 6.31 11.85
C TYR A 148 16.35 5.18 12.88
N ARG A 149 17.39 4.36 13.00
CA ARG A 149 17.46 3.26 13.98
C ARG A 149 17.28 3.78 15.41
N GLU A 150 18.06 4.78 15.80
CA GLU A 150 17.99 5.38 17.14
C GLU A 150 16.62 6.02 17.41
N LEU A 151 15.98 6.63 16.41
CA LEU A 151 14.62 7.16 16.57
C LEU A 151 13.58 6.04 16.77
N LEU A 152 13.70 4.93 16.04
CA LEU A 152 12.85 3.75 16.26
C LEU A 152 13.02 3.21 17.69
N GLU A 153 14.25 3.09 18.19
CA GLU A 153 14.54 2.68 19.56
C GLU A 153 13.97 3.65 20.61
N TYR A 154 14.11 4.95 20.37
CA TYR A 154 13.60 5.99 21.25
C TYR A 154 12.06 5.94 21.39
N VAL A 155 11.37 5.67 20.28
CA VAL A 155 9.91 5.51 20.22
C VAL A 155 9.45 4.13 20.71
N ALA A 156 10.27 3.08 20.60
CA ALA A 156 9.94 1.74 21.08
C ALA A 156 9.66 1.70 22.59
N GLY A 157 10.38 2.53 23.37
CA GLY A 157 10.25 2.55 24.83
C GLY A 157 8.92 3.11 25.35
N GLN A 158 8.37 4.13 24.68
CA GLN A 158 7.06 4.72 24.99
C GLN A 158 6.59 5.63 23.86
N ALA A 159 5.28 5.84 23.75
CA ALA A 159 4.70 6.82 22.82
C ALA A 159 5.29 8.21 23.06
N ARG A 160 5.67 8.91 21.98
CA ARG A 160 6.34 10.23 22.04
C ARG A 160 5.49 11.34 21.43
N PRO A 161 5.25 12.46 22.12
CA PRO A 161 4.74 13.65 21.44
C PRO A 161 5.81 14.19 20.48
N TYR A 162 5.38 14.93 19.45
CA TYR A 162 6.30 15.45 18.43
C TYR A 162 7.44 16.30 19.03
N ARG A 163 7.16 17.15 20.03
CA ARG A 163 8.16 17.98 20.71
C ARG A 163 9.33 17.18 21.30
N ASP A 164 9.08 15.95 21.76
CA ASP A 164 10.10 15.09 22.35
C ASP A 164 11.00 14.50 21.26
N ILE A 165 10.43 14.19 20.09
CA ILE A 165 11.18 13.77 18.90
C ILE A 165 12.00 14.93 18.34
N GLU A 166 11.42 16.13 18.29
CA GLU A 166 12.11 17.35 17.87
C GLU A 166 13.35 17.59 18.75
N ALA A 167 13.20 17.56 20.07
CA ALA A 167 14.31 17.69 21.01
C ALA A 167 15.35 16.56 20.89
N PHE A 168 14.90 15.33 20.60
CA PHE A 168 15.79 14.18 20.40
C PHE A 168 16.65 14.30 19.13
N LEU A 169 16.10 14.93 18.08
CA LEU A 169 16.78 15.10 16.80
C LEU A 169 17.58 16.41 16.71
N ASP A 170 17.33 17.37 17.59
CA ASP A 170 17.95 18.69 17.55
C ASP A 170 19.49 18.62 17.51
N GLY A 171 20.09 19.47 16.68
CA GLY A 171 21.54 19.56 16.49
C GLY A 171 22.21 18.35 15.82
N ARG A 172 21.49 17.28 15.47
CA ARG A 172 22.11 16.10 14.85
C ARG A 172 22.62 16.39 13.43
N PRO A 173 23.83 15.92 13.06
CA PRO A 173 24.36 16.08 11.70
C PRO A 173 23.45 15.50 10.60
N ALA A 174 22.66 14.46 10.92
CA ALA A 174 21.74 13.82 9.98
C ALA A 174 20.62 14.75 9.46
N LEU A 175 20.33 15.85 10.18
CA LEU A 175 19.42 16.90 9.73
C LEU A 175 20.03 17.81 8.67
N GLN A 176 21.37 17.85 8.55
CA GLN A 176 22.02 18.71 7.57
C GLN A 176 21.83 18.16 6.16
N THR A 177 21.63 19.05 5.20
CA THR A 177 21.47 18.71 3.79
C THR A 177 21.94 19.85 2.89
N VAL A 178 21.97 19.63 1.58
CA VAL A 178 22.32 20.66 0.59
C VAL A 178 21.20 20.75 -0.43
N ILE A 179 20.60 21.93 -0.56
CA ILE A 179 19.54 22.22 -1.55
C ILE A 179 20.05 23.35 -2.44
N ASP A 180 20.06 23.14 -3.75
CA ASP A 180 20.57 24.10 -4.74
C ASP A 180 21.96 24.67 -4.41
N GLY A 181 22.84 23.80 -3.88
CA GLY A 181 24.20 24.14 -3.49
C GLY A 181 24.34 24.89 -2.16
N ARG A 182 23.25 25.06 -1.39
CA ARG A 182 23.25 25.75 -0.09
C ARG A 182 23.07 24.75 1.05
N PRO A 183 23.86 24.85 2.14
CA PRO A 183 23.61 24.10 3.36
C PRO A 183 22.27 24.49 3.97
N GLU A 184 21.43 23.50 4.23
CA GLU A 184 20.11 23.65 4.84
C GLU A 184 19.95 22.65 5.98
N THR A 185 19.12 22.99 6.96
CA THR A 185 18.74 22.08 8.05
C THR A 185 17.32 21.58 7.83
N MET A 186 17.18 20.28 7.66
CA MET A 186 15.92 19.58 7.54
C MET A 186 15.14 19.64 8.86
N GLN A 187 13.82 19.81 8.76
CA GLN A 187 12.94 19.74 9.93
C GLN A 187 12.89 18.29 10.47
N PRO A 188 12.90 18.07 11.80
CA PRO A 188 12.75 16.75 12.41
C PRO A 188 11.50 15.98 11.95
N SER A 189 10.44 16.70 11.57
CA SER A 189 9.21 16.07 11.02
C SER A 189 9.49 15.23 9.78
N VAL A 190 10.51 15.55 8.99
CA VAL A 190 10.83 14.78 7.78
C VAL A 190 11.26 13.34 8.11
N PHE A 191 11.94 13.12 9.24
CA PHE A 191 12.28 11.76 9.69
C PHE A 191 11.02 10.99 10.11
N VAL A 192 10.12 11.66 10.83
CA VAL A 192 8.84 11.09 11.27
C VAL A 192 7.96 10.74 10.08
N ASP A 193 7.78 11.67 9.14
CA ASP A 193 6.99 11.49 7.91
C ASP A 193 7.53 10.32 7.08
N LYS A 194 8.86 10.17 6.99
CA LYS A 194 9.47 9.07 6.24
C LYS A 194 9.25 7.72 6.92
N LEU A 195 9.41 7.64 8.24
CA LEU A 195 9.16 6.40 8.99
C LEU A 195 7.67 6.03 9.00
N GLU A 196 6.77 7.01 9.11
CA GLU A 196 5.33 6.80 8.95
C GLU A 196 5.01 6.27 7.55
N ARG A 197 5.56 6.88 6.50
CA ARG A 197 5.38 6.42 5.10
C ARG A 197 6.03 5.07 4.80
N ALA A 198 7.06 4.69 5.55
CA ALA A 198 7.64 3.35 5.49
C ALA A 198 6.82 2.32 6.28
N GLY A 199 5.84 2.78 7.06
CA GLY A 199 4.95 1.93 7.84
C GLY A 199 5.47 1.58 9.24
N ALA A 200 6.53 2.23 9.73
CA ALA A 200 7.09 1.96 11.05
C ALA A 200 6.45 2.76 12.19
N LEU A 201 5.94 3.96 11.92
CA LEU A 201 5.32 4.82 12.92
C LEU A 201 3.84 5.06 12.63
N VAL A 202 3.09 5.27 13.70
CA VAL A 202 1.70 5.74 13.65
C VAL A 202 1.44 6.68 14.81
N TRP A 203 0.61 7.70 14.58
CA TRP A 203 0.11 8.55 15.65
C TRP A 203 -1.07 7.90 16.38
N LYS A 204 -0.91 7.67 17.69
CA LYS A 204 -1.94 7.19 18.63
C LYS A 204 -1.75 7.87 19.99
N ASP A 205 -2.21 9.13 20.08
CA ASP A 205 -1.94 10.04 21.23
C ASP A 205 -0.44 10.27 21.51
N GLY A 206 0.37 10.02 20.49
CA GLY A 206 1.82 10.01 20.52
C GLY A 206 2.33 9.15 19.36
N TRP A 207 3.52 9.44 18.86
CA TRP A 207 4.20 8.59 17.89
C TRP A 207 4.60 7.29 18.56
N THR A 208 4.17 6.18 17.97
CA THR A 208 4.40 4.83 18.46
C THR A 208 4.78 3.93 17.29
N LEU A 209 5.57 2.88 17.56
CA LEU A 209 5.85 1.86 16.57
C LEU A 209 4.57 1.10 16.18
N THR A 210 4.41 0.85 14.89
CA THR A 210 3.51 -0.18 14.38
C THR A 210 4.01 -1.57 14.77
N GLU A 211 3.27 -2.62 14.44
CA GLU A 211 3.74 -4.00 14.63
C GLU A 211 4.95 -4.27 13.75
N GLU A 212 4.86 -3.89 12.48
CA GLU A 212 5.90 -4.05 11.49
C GLU A 212 7.16 -3.22 11.82
N GLY A 213 6.98 -2.02 12.39
CA GLY A 213 8.09 -1.19 12.88
C GLY A 213 8.81 -1.81 14.09
N ARG A 214 8.10 -2.56 14.95
CA ARG A 214 8.71 -3.31 16.04
C ARG A 214 9.47 -4.53 15.53
N GLU A 215 8.86 -5.31 14.64
CA GLU A 215 9.49 -6.49 14.04
C GLU A 215 10.78 -6.11 13.31
N PHE A 216 10.73 -5.06 12.48
CA PHE A 216 11.90 -4.55 11.78
C PHE A 216 13.01 -4.10 12.75
N LEU A 217 12.66 -3.42 13.84
CA LEU A 217 13.63 -2.99 14.84
C LEU A 217 14.31 -4.19 15.55
N GLU A 218 13.58 -5.27 15.79
CA GLU A 218 14.16 -6.50 16.36
C GLU A 218 15.10 -7.20 15.37
N GLU A 219 14.72 -7.31 14.09
CA GLU A 219 15.59 -7.83 13.03
C GLU A 219 16.91 -7.03 12.94
N LEU A 220 16.81 -5.70 12.96
CA LEU A 220 17.97 -4.81 12.96
C LEU A 220 18.92 -5.04 14.14
N LYS A 221 18.42 -5.46 15.31
CA LYS A 221 19.25 -5.77 16.49
C LYS A 221 19.95 -7.11 16.35
N VAL A 222 19.32 -8.09 15.72
CA VAL A 222 19.92 -9.41 15.45
C VAL A 222 21.06 -9.28 14.44
N ASP A 223 20.83 -8.56 13.34
CA ASP A 223 21.84 -8.37 12.30
C ASP A 223 23.01 -7.49 12.74
N GLY A 224 22.78 -6.57 13.69
CA GLY A 224 23.83 -5.72 14.28
C GLY A 224 24.68 -6.39 15.37
N GLN A 225 24.37 -7.63 15.75
CA GLN A 225 25.14 -8.43 16.71
C GLN A 225 26.03 -9.52 16.06
N ALA A 226 26.09 -9.55 14.72
CA ALA A 226 26.90 -10.49 13.92
C ALA A 226 28.26 -9.92 13.50
#